data_AF-A0A850JL22-F1
#
_entry.id   AF-A0A850JL22-F1
#
_cell.length_a   1.000
_cell.length_b   1.000
_cell.length_c   1.000
_cell.angle_alpha   90.00
_cell.angle_beta   90.00
_cell.angle_gamma   90.00
#
_symmetry.space_group_name_H-M   'P 1'
#
loop_
_entity.id
_entity.type
_entity.pdbx_description
1 polymer ?
#
loop_
_entity_poly.entity_id
_entity_poly.type
_entity_poly.pdbx_seq_one_letter_code
_entity_poly.pdbx_strand_id
1 'polypeptide(L)'
;MIVTVTLNPSLDRTIEVDVLTRGAVIRARSARLDPGGKGVNVSRALIANGVAATAVVAVGGADGDQLHRLLTVEAMPVRAVRVAGRTRSNVTIVEPGGVDTKLNEPGGPLSAAELDEIAAAVEAAVAASAGGASWVVGCGSLPPGVPDDTYAALCRRFAPDGIRVAVDSSGPALRAAVAAGPDLIKPNREELAEAVGGPVDTVADVVEAAGELRARGARAVLVSLGAEGAVPGDDGGVLTGGPLYTPYAAHPEESTGLRGPRASDTKQQTTQISTSTHAQHK
;
A
#
# COMPACT_ATOMS: atom_id res chain seq x y z
N MET A 1 -14.46 -4.19 5.35
CA MET A 1 -13.39 -3.18 5.55
C MET A 1 -12.05 -3.87 5.61
N ILE A 2 -10.96 -3.19 5.25
CA ILE A 2 -9.58 -3.69 5.33
C ILE A 2 -8.76 -2.82 6.29
N VAL A 3 -7.95 -3.42 7.16
CA VAL A 3 -7.00 -2.69 8.02
C VAL A 3 -5.59 -2.94 7.52
N THR A 4 -4.82 -1.89 7.24
CA THR A 4 -3.41 -2.03 6.82
C THR A 4 -2.48 -1.56 7.93
N VAL A 5 -1.37 -2.25 8.14
CA VAL A 5 -0.36 -1.92 9.16
C VAL A 5 0.92 -1.48 8.47
N THR A 6 1.42 -0.29 8.82
CA THR A 6 2.71 0.23 8.32
C THR A 6 3.62 0.57 9.50
N LEU A 7 4.56 -0.32 9.80
CA LEU A 7 5.51 -0.16 10.90
C LEU A 7 6.67 0.77 10.55
N ASN A 8 7.05 0.85 9.28
CA ASN A 8 8.16 1.67 8.78
C ASN A 8 7.73 2.64 7.67
N PRO A 9 6.82 3.59 7.97
CA PRO A 9 6.34 4.54 6.97
C PRO A 9 7.44 5.52 6.59
N SER A 10 7.20 6.25 5.50
CA SER A 10 8.15 7.21 4.95
C SER A 10 7.47 8.47 4.46
N LEU A 11 8.18 9.59 4.50
CA LEU A 11 7.89 10.71 3.62
C LEU A 11 8.66 10.52 2.31
N ASP A 12 7.94 10.34 1.22
CA ASP A 12 8.54 10.10 -0.08
C ASP A 12 8.69 11.42 -0.82
N ARG A 13 9.93 11.87 -1.02
CA ARG A 13 10.26 13.06 -1.80
C ARG A 13 10.63 12.66 -3.21
N THR A 14 9.82 13.06 -4.18
CA THR A 14 10.18 12.93 -5.61
C THR A 14 10.77 14.25 -6.09
N ILE A 15 11.99 14.22 -6.64
CA ILE A 15 12.71 15.39 -7.13
C ILE A 15 13.01 15.17 -8.62
N GLU A 16 12.52 16.06 -9.47
CA GLU A 16 12.80 15.99 -10.90
C GLU A 16 14.04 16.83 -11.23
N VAL A 17 14.97 16.25 -11.97
CA VAL A 17 16.18 16.92 -12.49
C VAL A 17 16.29 16.66 -13.99
N ASP A 18 17.17 17.39 -14.67
CA ASP A 18 17.51 17.08 -16.07
C ASP A 18 18.53 15.94 -16.16
N VAL A 19 19.53 15.94 -15.27
CA VAL A 19 20.56 14.91 -15.18
C VAL A 19 21.11 14.81 -13.75
N LEU A 20 21.28 13.59 -13.24
CA LEU A 20 21.93 13.32 -11.96
C LEU A 20 23.45 13.22 -12.14
N THR A 21 24.14 14.35 -12.00
CA THR A 21 25.61 14.38 -12.04
C THR A 21 26.21 14.20 -10.64
N ARG A 22 26.81 13.03 -10.37
CA ARG A 22 27.44 12.72 -9.07
C ARG A 22 28.52 13.75 -8.72
N GLY A 23 28.48 14.25 -7.49
CA GLY A 23 29.43 15.25 -6.99
C GLY A 23 29.13 16.70 -7.40
N ALA A 24 28.11 16.95 -8.22
CA ALA A 24 27.72 18.29 -8.64
C ALA A 24 26.61 18.90 -7.75
N VAL A 25 26.50 20.23 -7.79
CA VAL A 25 25.32 20.94 -7.28
C VAL A 25 24.27 20.98 -8.39
N ILE A 26 23.13 20.34 -8.15
CA ILE A 26 22.06 20.19 -9.15
C ILE A 26 20.84 20.98 -8.68
N ARG A 27 20.23 21.75 -9.58
CA ARG A 27 18.95 22.42 -9.32
C ARG A 27 17.81 21.53 -9.78
N ALA A 28 16.84 21.32 -8.90
CA ALA A 28 15.63 20.59 -9.23
C ALA A 28 14.72 21.43 -10.14
N ARG A 29 14.04 20.76 -11.08
CA ARG A 29 12.94 21.32 -11.86
C ARG A 29 11.67 21.42 -11.03
N SER A 30 11.38 20.37 -10.28
CA SER A 30 10.25 20.28 -9.37
C SER A 30 10.59 19.38 -8.18
N ALA A 31 9.83 19.51 -7.11
CA ALA A 31 9.87 18.59 -5.99
C ALA A 31 8.46 18.42 -5.43
N ARG A 32 8.10 17.19 -5.09
CA ARG A 32 6.85 16.85 -4.39
C ARG A 32 7.13 15.95 -3.20
N LEU A 33 6.23 16.01 -2.24
CA LEU A 33 6.30 15.23 -1.01
C LEU A 33 4.99 14.46 -0.87
N ASP A 34 5.09 13.14 -0.78
CA ASP A 34 3.96 12.23 -0.65
C ASP A 34 4.06 11.43 0.65
N PRO A 35 2.93 11.10 1.30
CA PRO A 35 2.93 10.13 2.39
C PRO A 35 3.19 8.73 1.82
N GLY A 36 4.19 8.06 2.38
CA GLY A 36 4.74 6.81 1.88
C GLY A 36 4.71 5.68 2.89
N GLY A 37 5.08 4.49 2.39
CA GLY A 37 5.01 3.21 3.10
C GLY A 37 4.03 2.26 2.42
N LYS A 38 4.38 0.97 2.36
CA LYS A 38 3.59 -0.01 1.60
C LYS A 38 2.13 -0.07 2.07
N GLY A 39 1.86 -0.09 3.39
CA GLY A 39 0.49 -0.17 3.90
C GLY A 39 -0.31 1.12 3.69
N VAL A 40 0.33 2.28 3.78
CA VAL A 40 -0.23 3.57 3.38
C VAL A 40 -0.65 3.53 1.91
N ASN A 41 0.24 3.10 1.02
CA ASN A 41 -0.06 3.02 -0.42
C ASN A 41 -1.14 1.99 -0.75
N VAL A 42 -1.18 0.85 -0.05
CA VAL A 42 -2.28 -0.13 -0.16
C VAL A 42 -3.61 0.50 0.24
N SER A 43 -3.66 1.21 1.37
CA SER A 43 -4.89 1.91 1.81
C SER A 43 -5.35 2.95 0.79
N ARG A 44 -4.44 3.75 0.24
CA ARG A 44 -4.74 4.73 -0.81
C ARG A 44 -5.31 4.05 -2.06
N ALA A 45 -4.70 2.96 -2.51
CA ALA A 45 -5.17 2.19 -3.67
C ALA A 45 -6.56 1.56 -3.43
N LEU A 46 -6.81 1.02 -2.23
CA LEU A 46 -8.11 0.47 -1.86
C LEU A 46 -9.22 1.53 -1.91
N ILE A 47 -8.96 2.69 -1.28
CA ILE A 47 -9.93 3.80 -1.22
C ILE A 47 -10.23 4.35 -2.62
N ALA A 48 -9.21 4.51 -3.46
CA ALA A 48 -9.38 4.94 -4.85
C ALA A 48 -10.26 3.97 -5.67
N ASN A 49 -10.31 2.69 -5.28
CA ASN A 49 -11.16 1.67 -5.90
C ASN A 49 -12.48 1.43 -5.14
N GLY A 50 -12.88 2.36 -4.25
CA GLY A 50 -14.14 2.27 -3.51
C GLY A 50 -14.15 1.23 -2.39
N VAL A 51 -13.00 0.68 -2.01
CA VAL A 51 -12.87 -0.29 -0.90
C VAL A 51 -12.51 0.44 0.38
N ALA A 52 -13.37 0.32 1.40
CA ALA A 52 -13.14 0.94 2.69
C ALA A 52 -11.89 0.35 3.38
N ALA A 53 -10.91 1.21 3.68
CA ALA A 53 -9.68 0.86 4.36
C ALA A 53 -9.39 1.80 5.55
N THR A 54 -8.72 1.29 6.59
CA THR A 54 -8.14 2.09 7.68
C THR A 54 -6.67 1.74 7.82
N ALA A 55 -5.79 2.75 7.77
CA ALA A 55 -4.36 2.54 7.95
C ALA A 55 -3.95 2.76 9.41
N VAL A 56 -3.29 1.77 10.01
CA VAL A 56 -2.55 1.91 11.27
C VAL A 56 -1.10 2.18 10.93
N VAL A 57 -0.57 3.32 11.39
CA VAL A 57 0.72 3.85 10.93
C VAL A 57 1.54 4.34 12.12
N ALA A 58 2.78 3.85 12.26
CA ALA A 58 3.73 4.32 13.27
C ALA A 58 4.37 5.66 12.87
N VAL A 59 4.07 6.75 13.58
CA VAL A 59 4.57 8.09 13.23
C VAL A 59 5.43 8.67 14.34
N GLY A 60 6.60 9.19 13.98
CA GLY A 60 7.54 9.75 14.95
C GLY A 60 8.27 10.98 14.44
N GLY A 61 8.46 11.94 15.34
CA GLY A 61 9.09 13.23 15.04
C GLY A 61 8.31 14.11 14.06
N ALA A 62 8.96 15.19 13.60
CA ALA A 62 8.34 16.18 12.71
C ALA A 62 7.94 15.60 11.34
N ASP A 63 8.72 14.65 10.82
CA ASP A 63 8.40 13.94 9.57
C ASP A 63 7.15 13.07 9.75
N GLY A 64 6.98 12.42 10.90
CA GLY A 64 5.76 11.68 11.23
C GLY A 64 4.54 12.58 11.33
N ASP A 65 4.68 13.77 11.92
CA ASP A 65 3.61 14.78 11.97
C ASP A 65 3.23 15.26 10.56
N GLN A 66 4.22 15.50 9.70
CA GLN A 66 3.98 15.90 8.31
C GLN A 66 3.29 14.79 7.51
N LEU A 67 3.71 13.54 7.69
CA LEU A 67 3.05 12.38 7.08
C LEU A 67 1.59 12.30 7.50
N HIS A 68 1.31 12.41 8.80
CA HIS A 68 -0.06 12.37 9.32
C HIS A 68 -0.92 13.52 8.77
N ARG A 69 -0.36 14.73 8.64
CA ARG A 69 -1.05 15.87 8.02
C ARG A 69 -1.42 15.58 6.56
N LEU A 70 -0.48 15.07 5.76
CA LEU A 70 -0.73 14.75 4.35
C LEU A 70 -1.86 13.73 4.20
N LEU A 71 -1.85 12.66 5.01
CA LEU A 71 -2.91 11.66 5.00
C LEU A 71 -4.28 12.21 5.44
N THR A 72 -4.29 13.16 6.37
CA THR A 72 -5.51 13.83 6.81
C THR A 72 -6.09 14.71 5.70
N VAL A 73 -5.24 15.42 4.95
CA VAL A 73 -5.67 16.23 3.79
C VAL A 73 -6.25 15.35 2.68
N GLU A 74 -5.72 14.14 2.48
CA GLU A 74 -6.28 13.14 1.57
C GLU A 74 -7.60 12.51 2.08
N ALA A 75 -8.11 12.93 3.25
CA ALA A 75 -9.28 12.36 3.92
C ALA A 75 -9.17 10.83 4.13
N MET A 76 -7.95 10.31 4.26
CA MET A 76 -7.70 8.89 4.45
C MET A 76 -7.99 8.49 5.92
N PRO A 77 -8.79 7.45 6.18
CA PRO A 77 -8.97 6.93 7.54
C PRO A 77 -7.65 6.37 8.08
N VAL A 78 -7.11 7.04 9.11
CA VAL A 78 -5.80 6.72 9.70
C VAL A 78 -5.88 6.66 11.21
N ARG A 79 -5.28 5.62 11.79
CA ARG A 79 -4.90 5.54 13.20
C ARG A 79 -3.38 5.69 13.29
N ALA A 80 -2.93 6.92 13.56
CA ALA A 80 -1.53 7.21 13.76
C ALA A 80 -1.12 6.87 15.19
N VAL A 81 -0.13 6.01 15.36
CA VAL A 81 0.44 5.63 16.67
C VAL A 81 1.76 6.36 16.84
N ARG A 82 1.91 7.11 17.93
CA ARG A 82 3.10 7.92 18.17
C ARG A 82 4.25 7.03 18.65
N VAL A 83 5.41 7.20 18.04
CA VAL A 83 6.62 6.44 18.39
C VAL A 83 7.82 7.38 18.55
N ALA A 84 8.80 6.97 19.34
CA ALA A 84 10.02 7.72 19.61
C ALA A 84 10.98 7.75 18.41
N GLY A 85 11.04 6.65 17.65
CA GLY A 85 11.83 6.56 16.42
C GLY A 85 11.29 7.50 15.33
N ARG A 86 12.17 8.23 14.63
CA ARG A 86 11.74 9.13 13.57
C ARG A 86 11.12 8.36 12.40
N THR A 87 10.04 8.91 11.83
CA THR A 87 9.60 8.52 10.48
C THR A 87 10.70 8.87 9.49
N ARG A 88 11.05 7.92 8.61
CA ARG A 88 12.13 8.11 7.63
C ARG A 88 11.69 8.94 6.43
N SER A 89 12.67 9.40 5.66
CA SER A 89 12.44 9.98 4.34
C SER A 89 13.02 9.08 3.25
N ASN A 90 12.33 8.97 2.13
CA ASN A 90 12.88 8.40 0.90
C ASN A 90 13.00 9.51 -0.15
N VAL A 91 14.03 9.46 -0.98
CA VAL A 91 14.23 10.39 -2.09
C VAL A 91 14.25 9.59 -3.39
N THR A 92 13.36 9.95 -4.31
CA THR A 92 13.38 9.47 -5.69
C THR A 92 13.79 10.63 -6.59
N ILE A 93 14.95 10.51 -7.21
CA ILE A 93 15.42 11.45 -8.24
C ILE A 93 14.93 10.92 -9.59
N VAL A 94 14.19 11.74 -10.31
CA VAL A 94 13.62 11.39 -11.61
C VAL A 94 14.28 12.21 -12.71
N GLU A 95 14.84 11.51 -13.69
CA GLU A 95 15.42 12.07 -14.91
C GLU A 95 14.47 11.85 -16.10
N PRO A 96 14.61 12.63 -17.20
CA PRO A 96 13.88 12.39 -18.44
C PRO A 96 14.12 10.96 -18.96
N GLY A 97 13.13 10.41 -19.67
CA GLY A 97 13.22 9.05 -20.22
C GLY A 97 12.89 7.93 -19.23
N GLY A 98 12.36 8.25 -18.05
CA GLY A 98 11.87 7.26 -17.08
C GLY A 98 12.97 6.63 -16.22
N VAL A 99 14.13 7.27 -16.12
CA VAL A 99 15.23 6.82 -15.27
C VAL A 99 15.01 7.35 -13.85
N ASP A 100 15.00 6.45 -12.87
CA ASP A 100 14.86 6.79 -11.45
C ASP A 100 16.08 6.34 -10.63
N THR A 101 16.50 7.19 -9.69
CA THR A 101 17.47 6.83 -8.64
C THR A 101 16.80 6.98 -7.27
N LYS A 102 16.79 5.90 -6.49
CA LYS A 102 16.13 5.85 -5.18
C LYS A 102 17.15 5.80 -4.05
N LEU A 103 16.96 6.68 -3.07
CA LEU A 103 17.73 6.76 -1.83
C LEU A 103 16.75 6.58 -0.67
N ASN A 104 16.77 5.42 -0.03
CA ASN A 104 15.88 5.10 1.08
C ASN A 104 16.63 5.18 2.40
N GLU A 105 16.16 6.01 3.32
CA GLU A 105 16.71 6.03 4.67
C GLU A 105 16.21 4.82 5.49
N PRO A 106 16.98 4.37 6.50
CA PRO A 106 16.45 3.45 7.50
C PRO A 106 15.39 4.15 8.37
N GLY A 107 14.40 3.38 8.82
CA GLY A 107 13.42 3.84 9.81
C GLY A 107 14.02 3.96 11.22
N GLY A 108 13.36 4.71 12.09
CA GLY A 108 13.65 4.67 13.53
C GLY A 108 13.23 3.33 14.15
N PRO A 109 13.91 2.86 15.21
CA PRO A 109 13.56 1.61 15.87
C PRO A 109 12.21 1.72 16.59
N LEU A 110 11.58 0.57 16.86
CA LEU A 110 10.40 0.46 17.73
C LEU A 110 10.71 -0.40 18.95
N SER A 111 10.26 0.05 20.11
CA SER A 111 10.28 -0.70 21.36
C SER A 111 9.13 -1.71 21.44
N ALA A 112 9.23 -2.68 22.35
CA ALA A 112 8.16 -3.64 22.59
C ALA A 112 6.84 -2.97 23.01
N ALA A 113 6.91 -1.93 23.87
CA ALA A 113 5.73 -1.18 24.29
C ALA A 113 5.05 -0.47 23.12
N GLU A 114 5.81 0.12 22.20
CA GLU A 114 5.25 0.74 21.00
C GLU A 114 4.63 -0.29 20.05
N LEU A 115 5.21 -1.50 19.95
CA LEU A 115 4.59 -2.59 19.20
C LEU A 115 3.26 -3.04 19.82
N ASP A 116 3.18 -3.10 21.15
CA ASP A 116 1.93 -3.41 21.86
C ASP A 116 0.86 -2.33 21.63
N GLU A 117 1.24 -1.05 21.65
CA GLU A 117 0.34 0.06 21.32
C GLU A 117 -0.15 0.00 19.87
N ILE A 118 0.73 -0.35 18.93
CA ILE A 118 0.36 -0.55 17.53
C ILE A 118 -0.60 -1.73 17.40
N ALA A 119 -0.33 -2.87 18.06
CA ALA A 119 -1.22 -4.03 18.04
C ALA A 119 -2.61 -3.68 18.59
N ALA A 120 -2.68 -2.96 19.72
CA ALA A 120 -3.93 -2.47 20.27
C ALA A 120 -4.68 -1.54 19.30
N ALA A 121 -3.97 -0.67 18.57
CA ALA A 121 -4.56 0.18 17.55
C ALA A 121 -5.12 -0.61 16.35
N VAL A 122 -4.46 -1.71 15.95
CA VAL A 122 -4.98 -2.64 14.93
C VAL A 122 -6.26 -3.30 15.42
N GLU A 123 -6.28 -3.84 16.64
CA GLU A 123 -7.48 -4.46 17.22
C GLU A 123 -8.64 -3.47 17.32
N ALA A 124 -8.37 -2.23 17.76
CA ALA A 124 -9.38 -1.18 17.82
C ALA A 124 -9.89 -0.77 16.42
N ALA A 125 -9.04 -0.79 15.39
CA ALA A 125 -9.46 -0.55 14.01
C ALA A 125 -10.38 -1.67 13.50
N VAL A 126 -10.02 -2.92 13.77
CA VAL A 126 -10.82 -4.10 13.41
C VAL A 126 -12.19 -4.05 14.10
N ALA A 127 -12.22 -3.81 15.41
CA ALA A 127 -13.45 -3.76 16.21
C ALA A 127 -14.39 -2.61 15.81
N ALA A 128 -13.84 -1.48 15.35
CA ALA A 128 -14.63 -0.32 14.91
C ALA A 128 -15.28 -0.51 13.53
N SER A 129 -14.94 -1.56 12.78
CA SER A 129 -15.51 -1.80 11.45
C SER A 129 -16.97 -2.22 11.54
N ALA A 130 -17.87 -1.41 10.98
CA ALA A 130 -19.28 -1.78 10.80
C ALA A 130 -19.38 -3.04 9.90
N GLY A 131 -19.90 -4.14 10.46
CA GLY A 131 -19.94 -5.45 9.79
C GLY A 131 -18.65 -6.27 9.88
N GLY A 132 -17.68 -5.85 10.68
CA GLY A 132 -16.39 -6.54 10.89
C GLY A 132 -15.33 -6.21 9.82
N ALA A 133 -14.06 -6.30 10.19
CA ALA A 133 -12.97 -6.23 9.22
C ALA A 133 -12.84 -7.59 8.53
N SER A 134 -12.71 -7.58 7.19
CA SER A 134 -12.56 -8.81 6.41
C SER A 134 -11.09 -9.19 6.21
N TRP A 135 -10.19 -8.23 6.37
CA TRP A 135 -8.75 -8.38 6.15
C TRP A 135 -7.93 -7.49 7.09
N VAL A 136 -6.81 -8.03 7.56
CA VAL A 136 -5.68 -7.29 8.11
C VAL A 136 -4.47 -7.50 7.19
N VAL A 137 -3.76 -6.43 6.86
CA VAL A 137 -2.63 -6.48 5.92
C VAL A 137 -1.37 -5.93 6.59
N GLY A 138 -0.36 -6.79 6.78
CA GLY A 138 0.97 -6.39 7.23
C GLY A 138 1.84 -5.95 6.05
N CYS A 139 2.21 -4.68 5.99
CA CYS A 139 2.85 -4.12 4.80
C CYS A 139 4.16 -3.38 5.10
N GLY A 140 5.18 -3.68 4.29
CA GLY A 140 6.44 -2.97 4.25
C GLY A 140 7.51 -3.57 5.15
N SER A 141 8.73 -3.05 5.02
CA SER A 141 9.85 -3.52 5.82
C SER A 141 9.63 -3.26 7.32
N LEU A 142 10.18 -4.15 8.14
CA LEU A 142 10.25 -3.92 9.57
C LEU A 142 11.30 -2.83 9.87
N PRO A 143 11.03 -1.90 10.82
CA PRO A 143 12.06 -1.03 11.35
C PRO A 143 13.16 -1.81 12.10
N PRO A 144 14.36 -1.23 12.27
CA PRO A 144 15.42 -1.85 13.06
C PRO A 144 14.97 -2.23 14.47
N GLY A 145 15.35 -3.42 14.94
CA GLY A 145 15.02 -3.89 16.29
C GLY A 145 13.63 -4.51 16.46
N VAL A 146 12.79 -4.48 15.42
CA VAL A 146 11.49 -5.16 15.42
C VAL A 146 11.67 -6.65 15.12
N PRO A 147 11.07 -7.57 15.90
CA PRO A 147 11.17 -9.01 15.66
C PRO A 147 10.66 -9.42 14.28
N ASP A 148 11.37 -10.33 13.61
CA ASP A 148 11.01 -10.81 12.26
C ASP A 148 9.62 -11.46 12.22
N ASP A 149 9.15 -12.05 13.33
CA ASP A 149 7.85 -12.70 13.39
C ASP A 149 6.68 -11.74 13.68
N THR A 150 6.89 -10.42 13.63
CA THR A 150 5.85 -9.41 13.91
C THR A 150 4.62 -9.57 13.00
N TYR A 151 4.80 -9.80 11.69
CA TYR A 151 3.66 -10.06 10.80
C TYR A 151 3.09 -11.47 10.95
N ALA A 152 3.89 -12.43 11.41
CA ALA A 152 3.41 -13.76 11.77
C ALA A 152 2.47 -13.70 12.99
N ALA A 153 2.73 -12.79 13.93
CA ALA A 153 1.84 -12.54 15.07
C ALA A 153 0.46 -12.04 14.63
N LEU A 154 0.36 -11.22 13.58
CA LEU A 154 -0.93 -10.82 13.00
C LEU A 154 -1.72 -12.02 12.49
N CYS A 155 -1.06 -12.95 11.78
CA CYS A 155 -1.68 -14.18 11.28
C CYS A 155 -2.28 -14.99 12.44
N ARG A 156 -1.48 -15.23 13.48
CA ARG A 156 -1.91 -15.98 14.68
C ARG A 156 -3.03 -15.27 15.45
N ARG A 157 -3.00 -13.95 15.51
CA ARG A 157 -3.98 -13.15 16.26
C ARG A 157 -5.36 -13.14 15.60
N PHE A 158 -5.42 -13.01 14.29
CA PHE A 158 -6.68 -12.73 13.58
C PHE A 158 -7.30 -13.96 12.91
N ALA A 159 -6.53 -15.02 12.66
CA ALA A 159 -7.06 -16.26 12.09
C ALA A 159 -8.20 -16.91 12.92
N PRO A 160 -8.15 -16.97 14.27
CA PRO A 160 -9.26 -17.52 15.07
C PRO A 160 -10.57 -16.74 14.94
N ASP A 161 -10.48 -15.44 14.62
CA ASP A 161 -11.63 -14.55 14.45
C ASP A 161 -12.21 -14.63 13.02
N GLY A 162 -11.68 -15.51 12.17
CA GLY A 162 -12.09 -15.65 10.77
C GLY A 162 -11.69 -14.47 9.88
N ILE A 163 -10.81 -13.58 10.37
CA ILE A 163 -10.31 -12.42 9.66
C ILE A 163 -9.10 -12.86 8.83
N ARG A 164 -9.12 -12.58 7.53
CA ARG A 164 -8.04 -12.97 6.63
C ARG A 164 -6.81 -12.07 6.82
N VAL A 165 -5.62 -12.64 6.68
CA VAL A 165 -4.36 -11.90 6.83
C VAL A 165 -3.55 -11.94 5.54
N ALA A 166 -3.17 -10.77 5.03
CA ALA A 166 -2.26 -10.64 3.91
C ALA A 166 -0.92 -10.03 4.36
N VAL A 167 0.19 -10.43 3.74
CA VAL A 167 1.53 -9.90 4.03
C VAL A 167 2.26 -9.50 2.75
N ASP A 168 2.71 -8.24 2.70
CA ASP A 168 3.60 -7.70 1.67
C ASP A 168 4.86 -7.17 2.35
N SER A 169 5.86 -8.04 2.48
CA SER A 169 7.16 -7.79 3.10
C SER A 169 8.24 -8.57 2.37
N SER A 170 9.50 -8.39 2.79
CA SER A 170 10.65 -9.11 2.27
C SER A 170 11.40 -9.87 3.38
N GLY A 171 12.39 -10.66 2.96
CA GLY A 171 13.39 -11.27 3.84
C GLY A 171 12.85 -12.09 5.01
N PRO A 172 13.51 -12.03 6.19
CA PRO A 172 13.13 -12.83 7.36
C PRO A 172 11.66 -12.67 7.77
N ALA A 173 11.13 -11.45 7.67
CA ALA A 173 9.74 -11.17 8.03
C ALA A 173 8.73 -11.87 7.12
N LEU A 174 9.01 -11.92 5.81
CA LEU A 174 8.19 -12.68 4.87
C LEU A 174 8.24 -14.19 5.18
N ARG A 175 9.44 -14.74 5.43
CA ARG A 175 9.59 -16.18 5.76
C ARG A 175 8.87 -16.55 7.06
N ALA A 176 8.99 -15.72 8.09
CA ALA A 176 8.28 -15.93 9.35
C ALA A 176 6.77 -15.84 9.18
N ALA A 177 6.28 -14.90 8.36
CA ALA A 177 4.87 -14.80 8.02
C ALA A 177 4.38 -16.05 7.30
N VAL A 178 5.07 -16.52 6.24
CA VAL A 178 4.70 -17.74 5.50
C VAL A 178 4.47 -18.94 6.44
N ALA A 179 5.37 -19.15 7.40
CA ALA A 179 5.27 -20.23 8.37
C ALA A 179 4.04 -20.11 9.30
N ALA A 180 3.47 -18.91 9.46
CA ALA A 180 2.26 -18.67 10.25
C ALA A 180 0.96 -18.76 9.44
N GLY A 181 1.04 -19.08 8.14
CA GLY A 181 -0.10 -19.40 7.30
C GLY A 181 -1.01 -18.23 6.89
N PRO A 182 -0.47 -17.13 6.33
CA PRO A 182 -1.26 -16.02 5.83
C PRO A 182 -2.18 -16.46 4.70
N ASP A 183 -3.31 -15.79 4.56
CA ASP A 183 -4.26 -15.99 3.46
C ASP A 183 -3.68 -15.55 2.12
N LEU A 184 -2.82 -14.54 2.12
CA LEU A 184 -2.17 -14.04 0.91
C LEU A 184 -0.77 -13.48 1.23
N ILE A 185 0.21 -13.83 0.40
CA ILE A 185 1.46 -13.07 0.31
C ILE A 185 1.64 -12.48 -1.08
N LYS A 186 2.32 -11.34 -1.18
CA LYS A 186 2.60 -10.69 -2.47
C LYS A 186 4.09 -10.36 -2.67
N PRO A 187 4.99 -11.35 -2.82
CA PRO A 187 6.39 -11.05 -3.14
C PRO A 187 6.53 -10.53 -4.58
N ASN A 188 7.54 -9.71 -4.84
CA ASN A 188 8.09 -9.57 -6.21
C ASN A 188 9.08 -10.72 -6.53
N ARG A 189 9.65 -10.73 -7.73
CA ARG A 189 10.60 -11.77 -8.17
C ARG A 189 11.81 -11.88 -7.22
N GLU A 190 12.38 -10.75 -6.82
CA GLU A 190 13.55 -10.71 -5.94
C GLU A 190 13.24 -11.21 -4.52
N GLU A 191 12.12 -10.75 -3.96
CA GLU A 191 11.60 -11.17 -2.65
C GLU A 191 11.24 -12.67 -2.65
N LEU A 192 10.72 -13.18 -3.77
CA LEU A 192 10.43 -14.60 -3.96
C LEU A 192 11.70 -15.45 -3.97
N ALA A 193 12.69 -15.06 -4.77
CA ALA A 193 14.00 -15.71 -4.84
C ALA A 193 14.70 -15.75 -3.46
N GLU A 194 14.66 -14.64 -2.72
CA GLU A 194 15.18 -14.56 -1.36
C GLU A 194 14.42 -15.49 -0.39
N ALA A 195 13.10 -15.58 -0.54
CA ALA A 195 12.27 -16.41 0.34
C ALA A 195 12.49 -17.91 0.13
N VAL A 196 12.69 -18.36 -1.12
CA VAL A 196 12.98 -19.77 -1.43
C VAL A 196 14.45 -20.14 -1.28
N GLY A 197 15.35 -19.16 -1.36
CA GLY A 197 16.80 -19.35 -1.18
C GLY A 197 17.52 -19.76 -2.46
N GLY A 198 17.00 -19.39 -3.63
CA GLY A 198 17.52 -19.78 -4.94
C GLY A 198 17.10 -18.82 -6.06
N PRO A 199 17.69 -18.94 -7.27
CA PRO A 199 17.36 -18.10 -8.41
C PRO A 199 15.93 -18.33 -8.90
N VAL A 200 15.29 -17.28 -9.42
CA VAL A 200 13.95 -17.31 -10.00
C VAL A 200 13.96 -16.46 -11.27
N ASP A 201 14.40 -17.06 -12.38
CA ASP A 201 14.75 -16.33 -13.61
C ASP A 201 13.62 -16.38 -14.65
N THR A 202 12.89 -17.50 -14.69
CA THR A 202 11.80 -17.72 -15.66
C THR A 202 10.42 -17.60 -15.00
N VAL A 203 9.37 -17.58 -15.82
CA VAL A 203 7.98 -17.67 -15.31
C VAL A 203 7.70 -19.07 -14.72
N ALA A 204 8.33 -20.12 -15.25
CA ALA A 204 8.21 -21.47 -14.68
C ALA A 204 8.80 -21.53 -13.26
N ASP A 205 9.97 -20.92 -13.06
CA ASP A 205 10.61 -20.82 -11.74
C ASP A 205 9.73 -20.05 -10.76
N VAL A 206 9.04 -19.00 -11.23
CA VAL A 206 8.08 -18.23 -10.41
C VAL A 206 6.94 -19.12 -9.93
N VAL A 207 6.37 -19.94 -10.81
CA VAL A 207 5.28 -20.85 -10.46
C VAL A 207 5.74 -21.91 -9.46
N GLU A 208 6.92 -22.49 -9.68
CA GLU A 208 7.52 -23.48 -8.78
C GLU A 208 7.79 -22.89 -7.39
N ALA A 209 8.45 -21.73 -7.34
CA ALA A 209 8.76 -21.04 -6.09
C ALA A 209 7.49 -20.58 -5.35
N ALA A 210 6.47 -20.12 -6.07
CA ALA A 210 5.17 -19.81 -5.47
C ALA A 210 4.51 -21.06 -4.86
N GLY A 211 4.56 -22.19 -5.58
CA GLY A 211 4.10 -23.49 -5.07
C GLY A 211 4.84 -23.93 -3.81
N GLU A 212 6.14 -23.69 -3.74
CA GLU A 212 6.94 -23.97 -2.56
C GLU A 212 6.51 -23.11 -1.35
N LEU A 213 6.32 -21.79 -1.52
CA LEU A 213 5.85 -20.93 -0.43
C LEU A 213 4.43 -21.33 0.05
N ARG A 214 3.59 -21.88 -0.83
CA ARG A 214 2.31 -22.47 -0.43
C ARG A 214 2.50 -23.72 0.43
N ALA A 215 3.37 -24.63 0.00
CA ALA A 215 3.71 -25.84 0.76
C ALA A 215 4.31 -25.51 2.14
N ARG A 216 5.00 -24.37 2.26
CA ARG A 216 5.55 -23.85 3.52
C ARG A 216 4.51 -23.13 4.42
N GLY A 217 3.31 -22.83 3.93
CA GLY A 217 2.19 -22.39 4.76
C GLY A 217 1.26 -21.34 4.14
N ALA A 218 1.71 -20.55 3.15
CA ALA A 218 0.87 -19.50 2.56
C ALA A 218 -0.34 -20.09 1.82
N ARG A 219 -1.55 -19.57 2.03
CA ARG A 219 -2.74 -20.09 1.33
C ARG A 219 -2.74 -19.69 -0.16
N ALA A 220 -2.40 -18.45 -0.44
CA ALA A 220 -2.24 -17.91 -1.79
C ALA A 220 -0.97 -17.07 -1.90
N VAL A 221 -0.36 -17.08 -3.10
CA VAL A 221 0.84 -16.31 -3.43
C VAL A 221 0.55 -15.52 -4.71
N LEU A 222 0.71 -14.19 -4.68
CA LEU A 222 0.62 -13.34 -5.86
C LEU A 222 1.99 -12.74 -6.17
N VAL A 223 2.66 -13.25 -7.20
CA VAL A 223 4.02 -12.79 -7.54
C VAL A 223 3.93 -11.65 -8.53
N SER A 224 4.45 -10.47 -8.19
CA SER A 224 4.55 -9.34 -9.14
C SER A 224 5.86 -9.39 -9.93
N LEU A 225 5.77 -9.23 -11.26
CA LEU A 225 6.89 -9.31 -12.21
C LEU A 225 7.16 -7.97 -12.91
N GLY A 226 6.75 -6.85 -12.29
CA GLY A 226 6.93 -5.51 -12.86
C GLY A 226 6.19 -5.36 -14.19
N ALA A 227 6.90 -5.01 -15.26
CA ALA A 227 6.33 -4.83 -16.59
C ALA A 227 5.80 -6.14 -17.20
N GLU A 228 6.25 -7.30 -16.73
CA GLU A 228 5.79 -8.62 -17.20
C GLU A 228 4.44 -9.03 -16.56
N GLY A 229 3.90 -8.23 -15.63
CA GLY A 229 2.60 -8.47 -15.01
C GLY A 229 2.69 -9.10 -13.63
N ALA A 230 1.81 -10.06 -13.36
CA ALA A 230 1.79 -10.82 -12.13
C ALA A 230 1.45 -12.29 -12.40
N VAL A 231 1.76 -13.18 -11.46
CA VAL A 231 1.40 -14.60 -11.50
C VAL A 231 0.67 -14.94 -10.20
N PRO A 232 -0.65 -15.21 -10.26
CA PRO A 232 -1.35 -15.81 -9.13
C PRO A 232 -0.98 -17.29 -9.02
N GLY A 233 -0.61 -17.70 -7.81
CA GLY A 233 -0.47 -19.10 -7.40
C GLY A 233 -1.68 -19.52 -6.58
N ASP A 234 -2.86 -19.53 -7.19
CA ASP A 234 -4.04 -20.21 -6.64
C ASP A 234 -4.28 -21.55 -7.37
N ASP A 235 -5.27 -22.33 -6.93
CA ASP A 235 -5.63 -23.60 -7.58
C ASP A 235 -6.29 -23.40 -8.97
N GLY A 236 -6.46 -22.14 -9.42
CA GLY A 236 -7.16 -21.74 -10.65
C GLY A 236 -6.25 -21.40 -11.84
N GLY A 237 -4.93 -21.36 -11.65
CA GLY A 237 -3.94 -21.22 -12.73
C GLY A 237 -3.34 -19.83 -12.88
N VAL A 238 -2.34 -19.73 -13.76
CA VAL A 238 -1.54 -18.50 -13.97
C VAL A 238 -2.31 -17.49 -14.82
N LEU A 239 -2.65 -16.33 -14.25
CA LEU A 239 -3.07 -15.15 -15.01
C LEU A 239 -1.84 -14.34 -15.41
N THR A 240 -1.35 -14.47 -16.64
CA THR A 240 -0.39 -13.50 -17.20
C THR A 240 -1.14 -12.32 -17.81
N GLY A 241 -0.70 -11.10 -17.52
CA GLY A 241 -1.30 -9.89 -18.09
C GLY A 241 -0.32 -8.73 -18.02
N GLY A 242 -0.15 -8.03 -19.15
CA GLY A 242 0.64 -6.80 -19.18
C GLY A 242 0.06 -5.72 -18.24
N PRO A 243 0.79 -4.62 -18.00
CA PRO A 243 0.38 -3.61 -17.04
C PRO A 243 -1.02 -3.08 -17.37
N LEU A 244 -1.97 -3.24 -16.44
CA LEU A 244 -3.27 -2.57 -16.46
C LEU A 244 -3.17 -1.10 -15.96
N TYR A 245 -1.95 -0.60 -15.75
CA TYR A 245 -1.73 0.72 -15.16
C TYR A 245 -1.56 1.77 -16.25
N THR A 246 -2.60 2.59 -16.44
CA THR A 246 -2.37 3.97 -16.88
C THR A 246 -1.99 4.74 -15.62
N PRO A 247 -0.83 5.42 -15.56
CA PRO A 247 -0.50 6.25 -14.42
C PRO A 247 -1.66 7.20 -14.15
N TYR A 248 -2.08 7.26 -12.88
CA TYR A 248 -2.96 8.31 -12.39
C TYR A 248 -2.30 9.65 -12.73
N ALA A 249 -2.71 10.24 -13.85
CA ALA A 249 -2.44 11.63 -14.14
C ALA A 249 -3.24 12.41 -13.10
N ALA A 250 -2.58 12.83 -12.03
CA ALA A 250 -3.12 13.87 -11.18
C ALA A 250 -3.47 15.04 -12.09
N HIS A 251 -4.75 15.43 -12.07
CA HIS A 251 -5.41 16.53 -12.76
C HIS A 251 -4.54 17.41 -13.68
N PRO A 252 -4.88 17.53 -14.98
CA PRO A 252 -4.29 18.58 -15.79
C PRO A 252 -4.64 19.94 -15.18
N GLU A 253 -3.63 20.80 -15.11
CA GLU A 253 -3.71 22.17 -14.66
C GLU A 253 -4.94 22.90 -15.26
N GLU A 254 -5.87 23.36 -14.42
CA GLU A 254 -6.71 24.50 -14.76
C GLU A 254 -6.00 25.77 -14.31
N SER A 255 -5.07 26.24 -15.15
CA SER A 255 -4.72 27.65 -15.19
C SER A 255 -5.80 28.41 -15.97
N THR A 256 -6.88 28.83 -15.32
CA THR A 256 -7.64 30.00 -15.80
C THR A 256 -8.13 30.87 -14.65
N GLY A 257 -7.58 32.09 -14.60
CA GLY A 257 -8.35 33.32 -14.46
C GLY A 257 -9.17 33.55 -13.18
N LEU A 258 -8.61 34.37 -12.31
CA LEU A 258 -9.34 35.34 -11.48
C LEU A 258 -10.66 35.83 -12.11
N ARG A 259 -11.80 35.55 -11.47
CA ARG A 259 -12.94 36.47 -11.36
C ARG A 259 -13.84 36.04 -10.19
N GLY A 260 -14.08 36.97 -9.26
CA GLY A 260 -14.87 36.79 -8.05
C GLY A 260 -16.38 36.61 -8.30
N PRO A 261 -17.18 36.48 -7.22
CA PRO A 261 -18.54 35.97 -7.29
C PRO A 261 -19.52 37.06 -7.75
N ARG A 262 -20.50 36.66 -8.59
CA ARG A 262 -21.78 37.37 -8.70
C ARG A 262 -22.93 36.39 -8.57
N ALA A 263 -23.87 36.81 -7.74
CA ALA A 263 -25.11 36.14 -7.42
C ALA A 263 -26.17 36.27 -8.55
N SER A 264 -27.29 35.59 -8.30
CA SER A 264 -28.66 35.75 -8.83
C SER A 264 -29.10 34.88 -10.02
N ASP A 265 -30.09 34.03 -9.69
CA ASP A 265 -31.37 33.83 -10.36
C ASP A 265 -31.44 33.23 -11.78
N THR A 266 -32.11 32.07 -11.87
CA THR A 266 -33.49 31.86 -12.37
C THR A 266 -33.69 30.60 -13.24
N LYS A 267 -34.78 29.88 -12.91
CA LYS A 267 -35.67 29.03 -13.75
C LYS A 267 -35.13 27.66 -14.19
N GLN A 268 -35.67 26.58 -13.62
CA GLN A 268 -36.87 25.87 -14.09
C GLN A 268 -36.85 25.55 -15.59
N GLN A 269 -36.55 24.29 -15.92
CA GLN A 269 -37.25 23.61 -17.01
C GLN A 269 -37.33 22.10 -16.75
N THR A 270 -38.56 21.70 -16.47
CA THR A 270 -39.11 20.35 -16.47
C THR A 270 -39.04 19.77 -17.89
N THR A 271 -38.63 18.50 -18.04
CA THR A 271 -39.17 17.66 -19.12
C THR A 271 -39.31 16.24 -18.61
N GLN A 272 -40.56 15.83 -18.41
CA GLN A 272 -41.00 14.46 -18.25
C GLN A 272 -40.76 13.68 -19.55
N ILE A 273 -40.33 12.43 -19.46
CA ILE A 273 -40.68 11.42 -20.46
C ILE A 273 -41.38 10.27 -19.75
N SER A 274 -42.57 10.00 -20.28
CA SER A 274 -43.63 9.11 -19.80
C SER A 274 -43.28 7.62 -19.92
N THR A 275 -43.83 6.91 -18.95
CA THR A 275 -44.19 5.49 -18.86
C THR A 275 -44.58 4.79 -20.16
N SER A 276 -44.22 3.50 -20.27
CA SER A 276 -45.19 2.46 -20.64
C SER A 276 -44.83 1.11 -19.99
N THR A 277 -45.65 0.74 -19.02
CA THR A 277 -45.79 -0.63 -18.51
C THR A 277 -47.08 -1.16 -19.13
N HIS A 278 -47.03 -2.30 -19.82
CA HIS A 278 -48.22 -3.11 -20.10
C HIS A 278 -47.88 -4.58 -19.86
N ALA A 279 -48.43 -5.10 -18.77
CA ALA A 279 -48.68 -6.50 -18.57
C ALA A 279 -50.14 -6.76 -18.97
N GLN A 280 -50.42 -7.85 -19.69
CA GLN A 280 -51.69 -8.58 -19.53
C GLN A 280 -51.61 -10.01 -20.08
N HIS A 281 -52.14 -10.91 -19.27
CA HIS A 281 -52.46 -12.33 -19.44
C HIS A 281 -52.76 -12.87 -20.85
N LYS A 282 -52.11 -13.97 -21.22
CA LYS A 282 -52.66 -15.34 -21.17
C LYS A 282 -51.56 -16.38 -21.38
#